data_AF-A0A5C8IZ96-F1
#
_entry.id   AF-A0A5C8IZ96-F1
#
_cell.length_a   1.000
_cell.length_b   1.000
_cell.length_c   1.000
_cell.angle_alpha   90.00
_cell.angle_beta   90.00
_cell.angle_gamma   90.00
#
_symmetry.space_group_name_H-M   'P 1'
#
loop_
_entity.id
_entity.type
_entity.pdbx_description
1 polymer ?
#
loop_
_entity_poly.entity_id
_entity_poly.type
_entity_poly.pdbx_seq_one_letter_code
_entity_poly.pdbx_strand_id
1 'polypeptide(L)' 'MHTQVSRLAKLLARKRGTTAYEIMIVCKTVCPHKRMSDLKARGWTIVKKPITGTRFHRYFGQAPKRGC' A
#
# COMPACT_ATOMS: atom_id res chain seq x y z
N MET A 1 -3.34 -18.47 -7.46
CA MET A 1 -2.23 -18.04 -6.57
C MET A 1 -2.24 -16.51 -6.44
N HIS A 2 -2.65 -15.94 -5.30
CA HIS A 2 -2.61 -14.48 -5.10
C HIS A 2 -1.18 -14.03 -4.76
N THR A 3 -0.56 -13.24 -5.64
CA THR A 3 0.80 -12.72 -5.44
C THR A 3 0.82 -11.68 -4.32
N GLN A 4 1.99 -11.48 -3.69
CA GLN A 4 2.19 -10.45 -2.65
C GLN A 4 1.70 -9.07 -3.12
N VAL A 5 1.91 -8.76 -4.41
CA VAL A 5 1.49 -7.50 -5.04
C VAL A 5 -0.02 -7.36 -5.09
N SER A 6 -0.76 -8.41 -5.45
CA SER A 6 -2.24 -8.36 -5.49
C SER A 6 -2.83 -8.18 -4.08
N ARG A 7 -2.19 -8.73 -3.04
CA ARG A 7 -2.60 -8.53 -1.65
C ARG A 7 -2.36 -7.09 -1.20
N LEU A 8 -1.20 -6.53 -1.54
CA LEU A 8 -0.87 -5.14 -1.26
C LEU A 8 -1.83 -4.16 -1.95
N ALA A 9 -2.14 -4.40 -3.22
CA ALA A 9 -3.12 -3.62 -3.98
C ALA A 9 -4.50 -3.58 -3.30
N LYS A 10 -5.02 -4.75 -2.89
CA LYS A 10 -6.30 -4.86 -2.16
C LYS A 10 -6.27 -4.13 -0.81
N LEU A 11 -5.12 -4.18 -0.12
CA LEU A 11 -4.95 -3.55 1.18
C LEU A 11 -4.96 -2.01 1.08
N LEU A 12 -4.23 -1.49 0.09
CA LEU A 12 -4.10 -0.05 -0.17
C LEU A 12 -5.37 0.58 -0.75
N ALA A 13 -6.20 -0.18 -1.46
CA ALA A 13 -7.48 0.28 -2.01
C ALA A 13 -8.58 0.48 -0.94
N ARG A 14 -8.33 0.12 0.33
CA ARG A 14 -9.32 0.29 1.40
C ARG A 14 -9.54 1.78 1.70
N LYS A 15 -10.81 2.20 1.82
CA LYS A 15 -11.17 3.58 2.23
C LYS A 15 -10.55 4.00 3.57
N ARG A 16 -10.33 3.03 4.47
CA ARG A 16 -9.68 3.27 5.76
C ARG A 16 -8.16 3.51 5.63
N GLY A 17 -7.52 3.17 4.52
CA GLY A 17 -6.06 3.15 4.37
C GLY A 17 -5.39 2.02 5.17
N THR A 18 -4.07 1.90 5.07
CA THR A 18 -3.28 0.84 5.71
C THR A 18 -2.03 1.39 6.36
N THR A 19 -1.55 0.73 7.42
CA THR A 19 -0.24 1.01 8.03
C THR A 19 0.86 0.13 7.46
N ALA A 20 2.13 0.48 7.70
CA ALA A 20 3.27 -0.36 7.32
C ALA A 20 3.22 -1.73 8.01
N TYR A 21 2.78 -1.79 9.26
CA TYR A 21 2.63 -3.02 10.03
C TYR A 21 1.59 -3.97 9.41
N GLU A 22 0.41 -3.44 9.05
CA GLU A 22 -0.61 -4.23 8.33
C GLU A 22 -0.07 -4.77 6.99
N ILE A 23 0.72 -3.97 6.26
CA ILE A 23 1.35 -4.42 5.02
C ILE A 23 2.30 -5.60 5.29
N MET A 24 3.13 -5.52 6.33
CA MET A 24 4.07 -6.59 6.69
C MET A 24 3.35 -7.91 6.98
N ILE A 25 2.28 -7.86 7.79
CA ILE A 25 1.48 -9.04 8.15
C ILE A 25 0.82 -9.64 6.90
N VAL A 26 0.11 -8.83 6.11
CA VAL A 26 -0.71 -9.32 5.00
C VAL A 26 0.15 -9.79 3.82
N CYS A 27 1.22 -9.06 3.51
CA CYS A 27 2.11 -9.39 2.40
C CYS A 27 3.19 -10.40 2.79
N LYS A 28 3.31 -10.73 4.09
CA LYS A 28 4.39 -11.55 4.66
C LYS A 28 5.76 -11.07 4.20
N THR A 29 6.05 -9.79 4.45
CA THR A 29 7.29 -9.14 4.01
C THR A 29 7.92 -8.35 5.15
N VAL A 30 9.25 -8.33 5.19
CA VAL A 30 10.03 -7.51 6.12
C VAL A 30 10.34 -6.11 5.57
N CYS A 31 10.17 -5.90 4.25
CA CYS A 31 10.47 -4.65 3.56
C CYS A 31 9.21 -4.05 2.91
N PRO A 32 8.24 -3.52 3.69
CA PRO A 32 6.97 -3.02 3.16
C PRO A 32 7.16 -1.85 2.18
N HIS A 33 8.18 -1.02 2.40
CA HIS A 33 8.51 0.11 1.53
C HIS A 33 8.96 -0.32 0.12
N LYS A 34 9.77 -1.38 0.03
CA LYS A 34 10.18 -1.91 -1.29
C LYS A 34 8.97 -2.40 -2.07
N ARG A 35 8.02 -3.09 -1.41
CA ARG A 35 6.77 -3.55 -2.05
C ARG A 35 5.87 -2.40 -2.48
N MET A 36 5.81 -1.32 -1.71
CA MET A 36 5.14 -0.09 -2.13
C MET A 36 5.81 0.53 -3.37
N SER A 37 7.15 0.55 -3.44
CA SER A 37 7.88 1.00 -4.63
C SER A 37 7.61 0.12 -5.85
N ASP A 38 7.58 -1.21 -5.69
CA ASP A 38 7.22 -2.16 -6.76
C ASP A 38 5.80 -1.87 -7.30
N LEU A 39 4.87 -1.48 -6.42
CA LEU A 39 3.51 -1.12 -6.80
C LEU A 39 3.45 0.23 -7.53
N LYS A 40 4.23 1.22 -7.09
CA LYS A 40 4.38 2.50 -7.79
C LYS A 40 4.95 2.33 -9.18
N ALA A 41 5.94 1.45 -9.36
CA ALA A 41 6.51 1.11 -10.67
C ALA A 41 5.47 0.51 -11.62
N ARG A 42 4.39 -0.10 -11.09
CA ARG A 42 3.23 -0.59 -11.85
C ARG A 42 2.15 0.47 -12.07
N GLY A 43 2.45 1.74 -11.83
CA GLY A 43 1.55 2.87 -12.05
C GLY A 43 0.60 3.19 -10.88
N TRP A 44 0.74 2.54 -9.73
CA TRP A 44 -0.10 2.87 -8.57
C TRP A 44 0.34 4.18 -7.92
N THR A 45 -0.63 5.02 -7.58
CA THR A 45 -0.38 6.22 -6.80
C THR A 45 -0.57 5.92 -5.33
N ILE A 46 0.49 6.06 -4.51
CA ILE A 46 0.43 5.83 -3.07
C ILE A 46 0.60 7.16 -2.34
N VAL A 47 -0.44 7.55 -1.61
CA VAL A 47 -0.48 8.76 -0.77
C VAL A 47 -0.21 8.36 0.68
N LYS A 48 0.70 9.08 1.34
CA LYS A 48 0.91 8.97 2.78
C LYS A 48 0.20 10.12 3.49
N LYS A 49 -0.52 9.83 4.57
CA LYS A 49 -1.08 10.83 5.48
C LYS A 49 -0.54 10.57 6.89
N PRO A 50 -0.05 11.59 7.61
CA PRO A 50 0.27 11.44 9.02
C PRO A 50 -1.01 11.15 9.80
N ILE A 51 -0.92 10.32 10.84
CA ILE A 51 -2.01 10.13 11.80
C ILE A 51 -1.71 11.03 12.99
N THR A 52 -2.67 11.88 13.35
CA THR A 52 -2.55 12.80 14.49
C THR A 52 -2.31 11.99 15.77
N GLY A 53 -1.24 12.32 16.51
CA GLY A 53 -0.90 11.65 17.77
C GLY A 53 -0.08 10.36 17.64
N THR A 54 0.35 9.96 16.44
CA THR A 54 1.25 8.80 16.29
C THR A 54 2.46 9.11 15.40
N ARG A 55 3.57 8.37 15.62
CA ARG A 55 4.79 8.47 14.79
C ARG A 55 4.67 7.74 13.45
N PHE A 56 3.54 7.09 13.16
CA PHE A 56 3.36 6.28 11.97
C PHE A 56 2.37 6.90 10.98
N HIS A 57 2.60 6.60 9.71
CA HIS A 57 1.81 7.13 8.61
C HIS A 57 0.75 6.12 8.17
N ARG A 58 -0.34 6.64 7.62
CA ARG A 58 -1.36 5.87 6.92
C ARG A 58 -1.17 6.00 5.42
N TYR A 59 -1.14 4.87 4.74
CA TYR A 59 -0.97 4.78 3.31
C TYR A 59 -2.30 4.49 2.63
N PHE A 60 -2.55 5.18 1.52
CA PHE A 60 -3.70 4.99 0.65
C PHE A 60 -3.18 4.75 -0.76
N GLY A 61 -3.71 3.75 -1.46
CA GLY A 61 -3.37 3.50 -2.85
C GLY A 61 -4.56 3.78 -3.75
N GLN A 62 -4.28 4.47 -4.83
CA GLN A 62 -5.15 4.57 -5.98
C GLN A 62 -4.56 3.71 -7.09
N ALA A 63 -5.39 2.84 -7.66
CA ALA A 63 -5.02 2.11 -8.86
C ALA A 63 -4.65 3.11 -9.96
N PRO A 64 -3.72 2.78 -10.87
CA PRO A 64 -3.48 3.60 -12.04
C PRO A 64 -4.83 3.91 -12.71
N LYS A 65 -5.07 5.18 -13.05
CA LYS A 65 -6.17 5.49 -13.98
C LYS A 65 -5.87 4.66 -15.23
N ARG A 66 -6.67 3.62 -15.48
CA ARG A 66 -6.65 2.95 -16.78
C ARG A 66 -6.86 4.09 -17.77
N GLY A 67 -5.86 4.34 -18.61
CA GLY A 67 -6.02 5.25 -19.73
C GLY A 67 -7.29 4.84 -20.45
N CYS A 68 -8.12 5.84 -20.74
CA CYS A 68 -9.29 5.68 -21.59
C CYS A 68 -8.88 5.08 -22.93
#